data_AF-A0A1G5Z7Z4-F1
#
_entry.id   AF-A0A1G5Z7Z4-F1
#
_cell.length_a   1.000
_cell.length_b   1.000
_cell.length_c   1.000
_cell.angle_alpha   90.00
_cell.angle_beta   90.00
_cell.angle_gamma   90.00
#
_symmetry.space_group_name_H-M   'P 1'
#
loop_
_entity.id
_entity.type
_entity.pdbx_description
1 polymer ?
#
loop_
_entity_poly.entity_id
_entity_poly.type
_entity_poly.pdbx_seq_one_letter_code
_entity_poly.pdbx_strand_id
1 'polypeptide(L)'
;MKNSKKLIFLIAFLFPVLGFSQQDFKLHSHNDYLRKLPFWEAFGAGAASIEVDVILQNDQLMVAHEAASIKSELTLRSLYFEPIQKSVEQGMIQKFDFHLLVDCKTEGYSTLDQVVKDARAFEEILYSNQNPGGLKLIISGNRPKPEDYTKYPEWVFFDYQSKTLTSDLPWERIGMVSLSFRQFSNWNGEGSMGEADREKLLEFIHLVHSFNKPVRLWASPDNNSAWKEFYEMGVDYINTDQPIHAQSYLNVLLGKDASPNPEIKKIQIN
;
A
#
# COMPACT_ATOMS: atom_id res chain seq x y z
N MET A 1 -24.59 -50.34 -54.13
CA MET A 1 -24.70 -48.92 -53.72
C MET A 1 -24.09 -48.77 -52.33
N LYS A 2 -22.84 -48.30 -52.21
CA LYS A 2 -22.13 -48.10 -50.94
C LYS A 2 -22.25 -46.62 -50.55
N ASN A 3 -23.02 -46.32 -49.50
CA ASN A 3 -23.10 -44.98 -48.91
C ASN A 3 -21.94 -44.78 -47.95
N SER A 4 -20.95 -43.95 -48.33
CA SER A 4 -19.91 -43.50 -47.40
C SER A 4 -20.41 -42.26 -46.65
N LYS A 5 -20.56 -42.36 -45.33
CA LYS A 5 -20.80 -41.20 -44.47
C LYS A 5 -19.49 -40.41 -44.34
N LYS A 6 -19.45 -39.17 -44.83
CA LYS A 6 -18.35 -38.24 -44.53
C LYS A 6 -18.56 -37.69 -43.12
N LEU A 7 -17.64 -38.01 -42.21
CA LEU A 7 -17.59 -37.42 -40.87
C LEU A 7 -16.74 -36.16 -40.95
N ILE A 8 -17.36 -34.99 -40.78
CA ILE A 8 -16.66 -33.71 -40.69
C ILE A 8 -16.31 -33.50 -39.21
N PHE A 9 -15.01 -33.51 -38.89
CA PHE A 9 -14.51 -33.12 -37.57
C PHE A 9 -14.42 -31.59 -37.53
N LEU A 10 -15.28 -30.95 -36.74
CA LEU A 10 -15.18 -29.53 -36.42
C LEU A 10 -14.22 -29.38 -35.23
N ILE A 11 -12.98 -28.95 -35.49
CA ILE A 11 -12.03 -28.60 -34.42
C ILE A 11 -12.37 -27.19 -33.96
N ALA A 12 -13.00 -27.09 -32.78
CA ALA A 12 -13.21 -25.81 -32.11
C ALA A 12 -11.88 -25.37 -31.47
N PHE A 13 -11.23 -24.35 -32.04
CA PHE A 13 -10.16 -23.63 -31.37
C PHE A 13 -10.77 -22.81 -30.22
N LEU A 14 -10.69 -23.36 -29.00
CA LEU A 14 -10.88 -22.58 -27.77
C LEU A 14 -9.68 -21.65 -27.62
N PHE A 15 -9.82 -20.41 -28.10
CA PHE A 15 -8.95 -19.33 -27.65
C PHE A 15 -9.21 -19.13 -26.15
N PRO A 16 -8.18 -19.24 -25.28
CA PRO A 16 -8.33 -18.78 -23.93
C PRO A 16 -8.54 -17.28 -24.01
N VAL A 17 -9.75 -16.82 -23.71
CA VAL A 17 -9.96 -15.43 -23.32
C VAL A 17 -9.18 -15.27 -22.03
N LEU A 18 -7.97 -14.73 -22.13
CA LEU A 18 -7.30 -14.14 -20.98
C LEU A 18 -8.22 -13.02 -20.52
N GLY A 19 -9.06 -13.31 -19.53
CA GLY A 19 -9.73 -12.27 -18.77
C GLY A 19 -8.61 -11.45 -18.15
N PHE A 20 -8.34 -10.27 -18.71
CA PHE A 20 -7.64 -9.24 -17.96
C PHE A 20 -8.51 -8.98 -16.73
N SER A 21 -8.08 -9.53 -15.59
CA SER A 21 -8.60 -9.12 -14.29
C SER A 21 -8.56 -7.60 -14.28
N GLN A 22 -9.71 -6.95 -14.11
CA GLN A 22 -9.79 -5.51 -13.99
C GLN A 22 -8.93 -5.14 -12.77
N GLN A 23 -7.71 -4.65 -13.00
CA GLN A 23 -6.79 -4.37 -11.92
C GLN A 23 -7.39 -3.24 -11.08
N ASP A 24 -7.82 -3.56 -9.87
CA ASP A 24 -8.14 -2.56 -8.86
C ASP A 24 -6.80 -1.90 -8.45
N PHE A 25 -6.64 -0.63 -8.81
CA PHE A 25 -5.51 0.16 -8.35
C PHE A 25 -5.58 0.31 -6.83
N LYS A 26 -4.41 0.41 -6.17
CA LYS A 26 -4.34 0.71 -4.74
C LYS A 26 -3.70 2.06 -4.55
N LEU A 27 -4.35 2.93 -3.78
CA LEU A 27 -3.74 4.18 -3.36
C LEU A 27 -2.94 3.99 -2.09
N HIS A 28 -1.78 4.64 -2.06
CA HIS A 28 -0.96 4.83 -0.88
C HIS A 28 -1.02 6.30 -0.47
N SER A 29 -1.62 6.55 0.70
CA SER A 29 -1.76 7.87 1.30
C SER A 29 -0.44 8.26 1.98
N HIS A 30 0.42 8.96 1.24
CA HIS A 30 1.74 9.40 1.71
C HIS A 30 1.59 10.57 2.70
N ASN A 31 2.44 10.59 3.73
CA ASN A 31 2.41 11.59 4.82
C ASN A 31 1.00 11.88 5.35
N ASP A 32 0.26 10.81 5.69
CA ASP A 32 -1.15 10.91 6.04
C ASP A 32 -1.42 11.91 7.19
N TYR A 33 -0.50 11.97 8.14
CA TYR A 33 -0.56 12.83 9.32
C TYR A 33 -0.52 14.34 9.03
N LEU A 34 -0.16 14.75 7.79
CA LEU A 34 -0.22 16.15 7.36
C LEU A 34 -1.62 16.59 6.91
N ARG A 35 -2.57 15.67 6.79
CA ARG A 35 -3.96 15.95 6.40
C ARG A 35 -4.75 16.65 7.50
N LYS A 36 -5.90 17.23 7.15
CA LYS A 36 -6.76 17.92 8.15
C LYS A 36 -7.38 16.93 9.11
N LEU A 37 -7.80 15.78 8.60
CA LEU A 37 -8.30 14.65 9.39
C LEU A 37 -7.44 13.41 9.09
N PRO A 38 -6.29 13.23 9.78
CA PRO A 38 -5.47 12.03 9.67
C PRO A 38 -6.30 10.77 9.87
N PHE A 39 -5.90 9.69 9.19
CA PHE A 39 -6.62 8.44 9.02
C PHE A 39 -7.94 8.57 8.24
N TRP A 40 -8.83 9.49 8.62
CA TRP A 40 -10.19 9.58 8.08
C TRP A 40 -10.26 9.98 6.61
N GLU A 41 -9.44 10.94 6.16
CA GLU A 41 -9.43 11.35 4.75
C GLU A 41 -8.97 10.23 3.82
N ALA A 42 -7.91 9.52 4.20
CA ALA A 42 -7.39 8.41 3.41
C ALA A 42 -8.28 7.17 3.47
N PHE A 43 -8.76 6.82 4.66
CA PHE A 43 -9.74 5.74 4.83
C PHE A 43 -11.01 6.03 4.02
N GLY A 44 -11.49 7.28 4.06
CA GLY A 44 -12.67 7.69 3.32
C GLY A 44 -12.50 7.67 1.80
N ALA A 45 -11.28 7.97 1.33
CA ALA A 45 -10.89 7.84 -0.07
C ALA A 45 -10.71 6.37 -0.52
N GLY A 46 -10.73 5.40 0.40
CA GLY A 46 -10.47 3.99 0.08
C GLY A 46 -8.99 3.68 -0.12
N ALA A 47 -8.09 4.43 0.50
CA ALA A 47 -6.65 4.14 0.45
C ALA A 47 -6.37 2.75 1.02
N ALA A 48 -5.64 1.93 0.26
CA ALA A 48 -5.26 0.57 0.66
C ALA A 48 -3.92 0.54 1.43
N SER A 49 -3.30 1.71 1.61
CA SER A 49 -2.10 1.92 2.41
C SER A 49 -2.09 3.35 2.93
N ILE A 50 -1.76 3.52 4.21
CA ILE A 50 -1.73 4.82 4.89
C ILE A 50 -0.37 4.97 5.57
N GLU A 51 0.40 6.00 5.24
CA GLU A 51 1.74 6.25 5.81
C GLU A 51 1.72 7.23 6.97
N VAL A 52 2.44 6.90 8.03
CA VAL A 52 2.72 7.78 9.15
C VAL A 52 4.20 7.80 9.49
N ASP A 53 4.78 9.00 9.58
CA ASP A 53 6.14 9.20 10.08
C ASP A 53 6.15 9.18 11.60
N VAL A 54 7.08 8.42 12.19
CA VAL A 54 7.22 8.33 13.64
C VAL A 54 8.64 8.62 14.11
N ILE A 55 8.73 9.38 15.20
CA ILE A 55 9.95 9.66 15.96
C ILE A 55 9.77 9.09 17.36
N LEU A 56 10.70 8.23 17.78
CA LEU A 56 10.78 7.79 19.17
C LEU A 56 11.36 8.92 20.03
N GLN A 57 10.59 9.40 20.99
CA GLN A 57 11.01 10.41 21.97
C GLN A 57 10.43 10.08 23.34
N ASN A 58 11.28 9.97 24.36
CA ASN A 58 10.88 9.68 25.75
C ASN A 58 9.95 8.45 25.88
N ASP A 59 10.30 7.35 25.22
CA ASP A 59 9.51 6.11 25.18
C ASP A 59 8.10 6.25 24.58
N GLN A 60 7.88 7.31 23.78
CA GLN A 60 6.64 7.54 23.04
C GLN A 60 6.91 7.71 21.55
N LEU A 61 5.97 7.24 20.72
CA LEU A 61 6.03 7.40 19.27
C LEU A 61 5.28 8.65 18.84
N MET A 62 6.05 9.71 18.63
CA MET A 62 5.56 11.01 18.18
C MET A 62 5.36 10.98 16.67
N VAL A 63 4.24 11.51 16.19
CA VAL A 63 3.97 11.60 14.75
C VAL A 63 4.52 12.91 14.22
N ALA A 64 5.64 12.82 13.52
CA ALA A 64 6.38 13.95 12.97
C ALA A 64 7.45 13.48 11.98
N HIS A 65 7.77 14.33 10.99
CA HIS A 65 8.88 14.08 10.07
C HIS A 65 10.24 14.35 10.71
N GLU A 66 10.30 15.36 11.58
CA GLU A 66 11.52 15.85 12.21
C GLU A 66 11.26 16.30 13.65
N ALA A 67 12.30 16.28 14.50
CA ALA A 67 12.15 16.57 15.92
C ALA A 67 11.54 17.97 16.19
N ALA A 68 11.79 18.93 15.30
CA ALA A 68 11.27 20.30 15.40
C ALA A 68 9.76 20.40 15.15
N SER A 69 9.14 19.42 14.47
CA SER A 69 7.70 19.40 14.18
C SER A 69 6.88 18.58 15.19
N ILE A 70 7.53 18.02 16.21
CA ILE A 70 6.85 17.24 17.26
C ILE A 70 5.84 18.12 18.02
N LYS A 71 4.64 17.56 18.18
CA LYS A 71 3.61 18.06 19.08
C LYS A 71 3.25 16.94 20.05
N SER A 72 3.29 17.23 21.35
CA SER A 72 3.15 16.23 22.43
C SER A 72 1.85 15.42 22.38
N GLU A 73 0.80 15.98 21.81
CA GLU A 73 -0.52 15.38 21.68
C GLU A 73 -0.67 14.47 20.44
N LEU A 74 0.26 14.56 19.49
CA LEU A 74 0.24 13.81 18.23
C LEU A 74 1.13 12.59 18.33
N THR A 75 0.51 11.46 18.67
CA THR A 75 1.19 10.16 18.84
C THR A 75 0.64 9.16 17.84
N LEU A 76 1.39 8.08 17.57
CA LEU A 76 0.92 7.00 16.71
C LEU A 76 -0.39 6.41 17.23
N ARG A 77 -0.52 6.30 18.56
CA ARG A 77 -1.74 5.82 19.22
C ARG A 77 -2.92 6.75 18.97
N SER A 78 -2.76 8.05 19.28
CA SER A 78 -3.87 9.02 19.24
C SER A 78 -4.35 9.31 17.82
N LEU A 79 -3.46 9.28 16.82
CA LEU A 79 -3.82 9.57 15.43
C LEU A 79 -4.25 8.35 14.62
N TYR A 80 -3.80 7.13 14.96
CA TYR A 80 -4.04 5.95 14.14
C TYR A 80 -4.65 4.79 14.90
N PHE A 81 -3.97 4.24 15.91
CA PHE A 81 -4.48 3.01 16.54
C PHE A 81 -5.84 3.21 17.24
N GLU A 82 -6.02 4.30 17.98
CA GLU A 82 -7.28 4.58 18.67
C GLU A 82 -8.43 4.88 17.68
N PRO A 83 -8.27 5.75 16.66
CA PRO A 83 -9.28 5.92 15.61
C PRO A 83 -9.61 4.64 14.85
N ILE A 84 -8.63 3.80 14.53
CA ILE A 84 -8.86 2.53 13.83
C ILE A 84 -9.67 1.56 14.70
N GLN A 85 -9.29 1.37 15.96
CA GLN A 85 -10.03 0.51 16.88
C GLN A 85 -11.47 1.00 17.05
N LYS A 86 -11.66 2.31 17.22
CA LYS A 86 -12.98 2.91 17.31
C LYS A 86 -13.83 2.67 16.05
N SER A 87 -13.22 2.71 14.87
CA SER A 87 -13.91 2.37 13.62
C SER A 87 -14.36 0.90 13.57
N VAL A 88 -13.57 -0.03 14.13
CA VAL A 88 -13.97 -1.44 14.28
C VAL A 88 -15.14 -1.57 15.25
N GLU A 89 -15.07 -0.94 16.43
CA GLU A 89 -16.13 -0.97 17.45
C GLU A 89 -17.46 -0.40 16.95
N GLN A 90 -17.41 0.62 16.09
CA GLN A 90 -18.58 1.23 15.46
C GLN A 90 -19.09 0.45 14.23
N GLY A 91 -18.42 -0.64 13.84
CA GLY A 91 -18.76 -1.44 12.66
C GLY A 91 -18.50 -0.73 11.33
N MET A 92 -17.67 0.33 11.34
CA MET A 92 -17.21 1.03 10.13
C MET A 92 -16.04 0.31 9.45
N ILE A 93 -15.32 -0.56 10.18
CA ILE A 93 -14.32 -1.47 9.61
C ILE A 93 -14.74 -2.87 10.03
N GLN A 94 -15.21 -3.65 9.08
CA GLN A 94 -15.51 -5.08 9.29
C GLN A 94 -14.36 -5.97 8.82
N LYS A 95 -13.53 -5.46 7.90
CA LYS A 95 -12.37 -6.12 7.34
C LYS A 95 -11.31 -5.08 7.01
N PHE A 96 -10.04 -5.38 7.28
CA PHE A 96 -8.94 -4.52 6.86
C PHE A 96 -8.56 -4.83 5.41
N ASP A 97 -9.00 -3.95 4.50
CA ASP A 97 -8.54 -3.92 3.10
C ASP A 97 -7.42 -2.88 2.89
N PHE A 98 -6.83 -2.40 3.98
CA PHE A 98 -5.66 -1.52 4.00
C PHE A 98 -4.62 -1.99 5.01
N HIS A 99 -3.40 -1.46 4.89
CA HIS A 99 -2.36 -1.58 5.90
C HIS A 99 -1.89 -0.20 6.37
N LEU A 100 -1.36 -0.14 7.60
CA LEU A 100 -0.69 1.05 8.11
C LEU A 100 0.81 0.91 7.86
N LEU A 101 1.39 1.83 7.09
CA LEU A 101 2.82 1.92 6.87
C LEU A 101 3.42 2.89 7.89
N VAL A 102 4.28 2.38 8.77
CA VAL A 102 4.93 3.17 9.83
C VAL A 102 6.36 3.46 9.40
N ASP A 103 6.63 4.71 9.03
CA ASP A 103 7.96 5.15 8.59
C ASP A 103 8.77 5.66 9.78
N CYS A 104 9.76 4.87 10.19
CA CYS A 104 10.56 5.17 11.38
C CYS A 104 11.67 6.17 11.03
N LYS A 105 11.63 7.37 11.64
CA LYS A 105 12.62 8.45 11.44
C LYS A 105 13.76 8.42 12.46
N THR A 106 13.63 7.63 13.52
CA THR A 106 14.66 7.37 14.54
C THR A 106 15.31 6.00 14.36
N GLU A 107 16.21 5.60 15.26
CA GLU A 107 16.92 4.31 15.18
C GLU A 107 15.93 3.13 15.07
N GLY A 108 16.14 2.24 14.09
CA GLY A 108 15.13 1.29 13.63
C GLY A 108 14.73 0.22 14.65
N TYR A 109 15.66 -0.32 15.44
CA TYR A 109 15.35 -1.37 16.41
C TYR A 109 14.54 -0.83 17.59
N SER A 110 15.05 0.20 18.27
CA SER A 110 14.38 0.82 19.41
C SER A 110 13.02 1.43 19.04
N THR A 111 12.91 2.05 17.87
CA THR A 111 11.63 2.58 17.38
C THR A 111 10.63 1.46 17.15
N LEU A 112 11.03 0.37 16.48
CA LEU A 112 10.16 -0.76 16.22
C LEU A 112 9.76 -1.50 17.50
N ASP A 113 10.65 -1.64 18.47
CA ASP A 113 10.32 -2.23 19.77
C ASP A 113 9.22 -1.43 20.48
N GLN A 114 9.28 -0.10 20.40
CA GLN A 114 8.21 0.76 20.93
C GLN A 114 6.92 0.67 20.09
N VAL A 115 7.01 0.56 18.75
CA VAL A 115 5.83 0.33 17.88
C VAL A 115 5.14 -0.95 18.31
N VAL A 116 5.94 -1.99 18.59
CA VAL A 116 5.40 -3.28 19.01
C VAL A 116 4.72 -3.20 20.37
N LYS A 117 5.35 -2.50 21.32
CA LYS A 117 4.79 -2.28 22.66
C LYS A 117 3.47 -1.51 22.60
N ASP A 118 3.38 -0.46 21.79
CA ASP A 118 2.16 0.34 21.64
C ASP A 118 1.04 -0.46 20.95
N ALA A 119 1.38 -1.20 19.89
CA ALA A 119 0.44 -1.99 19.10
C ALA A 119 -0.19 -3.15 19.88
N ARG A 120 0.50 -3.70 20.90
CA ARG A 120 -0.05 -4.79 21.74
C ARG A 120 -1.34 -4.45 22.45
N ALA A 121 -1.57 -3.17 22.77
CA ALA A 121 -2.84 -2.73 23.35
C ALA A 121 -4.04 -2.88 22.38
N PHE A 122 -3.76 -3.15 21.09
CA PHE A 122 -4.72 -3.26 20.01
C PHE A 122 -4.66 -4.63 19.32
N GLU A 123 -4.07 -5.65 19.98
CA GLU A 123 -3.77 -6.94 19.33
C GLU A 123 -4.98 -7.66 18.73
N GLU A 124 -6.18 -7.43 19.26
CA GLU A 124 -7.43 -8.03 18.76
C GLU A 124 -7.75 -7.63 17.31
N ILE A 125 -7.39 -6.41 16.90
CA ILE A 125 -7.63 -5.92 15.54
C ILE A 125 -6.48 -6.22 14.58
N LEU A 126 -5.33 -6.65 15.11
CA LEU A 126 -4.13 -6.90 14.31
C LEU A 126 -4.20 -8.25 13.60
N TYR A 127 -3.48 -8.34 12.49
CA TYR A 127 -3.32 -9.58 11.74
C TYR A 127 -2.72 -10.70 12.60
N SER A 128 -3.29 -11.89 12.49
CA SER A 128 -2.71 -13.13 13.03
C SER A 128 -3.26 -14.32 12.25
N ASN A 129 -2.72 -15.51 12.48
CA ASN A 129 -3.33 -16.73 11.91
C ASN A 129 -4.80 -16.92 12.34
N GLN A 130 -5.19 -16.41 13.52
CA GLN A 130 -6.56 -16.46 14.03
C GLN A 130 -7.41 -15.28 13.53
N ASN A 131 -6.78 -14.18 13.12
CA ASN A 131 -7.40 -13.01 12.51
C ASN A 131 -6.73 -12.66 11.16
N PRO A 132 -6.95 -13.48 10.11
CA PRO A 132 -6.27 -13.28 8.82
C PRO A 132 -6.71 -12.01 8.07
N GLY A 133 -7.84 -11.41 8.49
CA GLY A 133 -8.34 -10.13 7.98
C GLY A 133 -7.97 -8.93 8.85
N GLY A 134 -7.10 -9.10 9.86
CA GLY A 134 -6.66 -8.04 10.76
C GLY A 134 -5.69 -7.05 10.12
N LEU A 135 -5.49 -5.92 10.79
CA LEU A 135 -4.60 -4.86 10.36
C LEU A 135 -3.14 -5.35 10.33
N LYS A 136 -2.47 -5.09 9.20
CA LYS A 136 -1.04 -5.30 9.04
C LYS A 136 -0.30 -3.99 9.24
N LEU A 137 0.82 -4.04 9.96
CA LEU A 137 1.76 -2.92 10.07
C LEU A 137 2.93 -3.18 9.13
N ILE A 138 3.23 -2.25 8.23
CA ILE A 138 4.40 -2.32 7.35
C ILE A 138 5.43 -1.30 7.84
N ILE A 139 6.61 -1.77 8.25
CA ILE A 139 7.67 -0.91 8.77
C ILE A 139 8.55 -0.40 7.62
N SER A 140 8.64 0.92 7.49
CA SER A 140 9.42 1.67 6.51
C SER A 140 10.45 2.57 7.21
N GLY A 141 11.23 3.31 6.43
CA GLY A 141 12.28 4.19 6.94
C GLY A 141 13.42 3.38 7.56
N ASN A 142 13.89 3.82 8.71
CA ASN A 142 14.87 3.10 9.51
C ASN A 142 14.25 1.80 10.05
N ARG A 143 14.80 0.67 9.64
CA ARG A 143 14.25 -0.65 9.95
C ARG A 143 15.38 -1.64 10.27
N PRO A 144 15.08 -2.74 10.97
CA PRO A 144 16.02 -3.84 11.15
C PRO A 144 16.56 -4.38 9.82
N LYS A 145 17.61 -5.19 9.91
CA LYS A 145 18.09 -5.94 8.75
C LYS A 145 17.08 -7.04 8.38
N PRO A 146 16.99 -7.44 7.10
CA PRO A 146 16.08 -8.50 6.68
C PRO A 146 16.19 -9.78 7.50
N GLU A 147 17.41 -10.19 7.86
CA GLU A 147 17.66 -11.38 8.71
C GLU A 147 16.90 -11.38 10.04
N ASP A 148 16.51 -10.19 10.54
CA ASP A 148 15.85 -10.01 11.83
C ASP A 148 14.32 -9.88 11.71
N TYR A 149 13.75 -9.81 10.50
CA TYR A 149 12.30 -9.60 10.29
C TYR A 149 11.43 -10.68 10.95
N THR A 150 11.91 -11.92 10.99
CA THR A 150 11.18 -13.06 11.57
C THR A 150 11.12 -13.03 13.10
N LYS A 151 11.89 -12.16 13.76
CA LYS A 151 11.90 -11.99 15.23
C LYS A 151 10.69 -11.21 15.75
N TYR A 152 9.94 -10.54 14.86
CA TYR A 152 8.82 -9.68 15.22
C TYR A 152 7.46 -10.40 15.11
N PRO A 153 6.41 -9.91 15.82
CA PRO A 153 5.07 -10.49 15.78
C PRO A 153 4.51 -10.66 14.35
N GLU A 154 3.54 -11.57 14.16
CA GLU A 154 2.99 -11.94 12.84
C GLU A 154 2.34 -10.78 12.07
N TRP A 155 1.79 -9.77 12.76
CA TRP A 155 1.22 -8.57 12.16
C TRP A 155 2.26 -7.54 11.71
N VAL A 156 3.55 -7.74 12.01
CA VAL A 156 4.64 -6.88 11.52
C VAL A 156 5.17 -7.41 10.20
N PHE A 157 5.08 -6.56 9.19
CA PHE A 157 5.65 -6.72 7.87
C PHE A 157 6.64 -5.57 7.61
N PHE A 158 7.44 -5.70 6.56
CA PHE A 158 8.50 -4.73 6.27
C PHE A 158 8.42 -4.24 4.82
N ASP A 159 8.70 -2.95 4.64
CA ASP A 159 8.95 -2.33 3.35
C ASP A 159 10.41 -2.58 2.96
N TYR A 160 10.63 -3.40 1.94
CA TYR A 160 11.98 -3.69 1.46
C TYR A 160 12.41 -2.64 0.44
N GLN A 161 13.45 -1.85 0.75
CA GLN A 161 13.88 -0.73 -0.10
C GLN A 161 15.29 -0.96 -0.66
N SER A 162 15.45 -2.02 -1.46
CA SER A 162 16.68 -2.31 -2.21
C SER A 162 16.35 -2.93 -3.57
N LYS A 163 17.22 -2.69 -4.57
CA LYS A 163 17.14 -3.33 -5.89
C LYS A 163 17.65 -4.77 -5.89
N THR A 164 18.34 -5.20 -4.83
CA THR A 164 18.88 -6.56 -4.71
C THR A 164 17.80 -7.47 -4.15
N LEU A 165 17.15 -8.25 -5.03
CA LEU A 165 16.11 -9.21 -4.67
C LEU A 165 16.66 -10.62 -4.83
N THR A 166 16.77 -11.35 -3.72
CA THR A 166 17.32 -12.71 -3.67
C THR A 166 16.29 -13.67 -3.08
N SER A 167 16.43 -14.97 -3.38
CA SER A 167 15.47 -15.99 -2.94
C SER A 167 15.50 -16.28 -1.43
N ASP A 168 16.58 -15.90 -0.75
CA ASP A 168 16.80 -16.10 0.68
C ASP A 168 16.25 -14.96 1.55
N LEU A 169 15.72 -13.89 0.96
CA LEU A 169 14.99 -12.87 1.71
C LEU A 169 13.76 -13.48 2.41
N PRO A 170 13.37 -12.97 3.60
CA PRO A 170 12.20 -13.44 4.34
C PRO A 170 10.92 -12.91 3.69
N TRP A 171 10.60 -13.42 2.50
CA TRP A 171 9.50 -12.92 1.68
C TRP A 171 8.15 -12.98 2.40
N GLU A 172 7.91 -13.92 3.29
CA GLU A 172 6.71 -13.99 4.13
C GLU A 172 6.55 -12.78 5.07
N ARG A 173 7.65 -12.09 5.42
CA ARG A 173 7.65 -10.87 6.25
C ARG A 173 7.76 -9.58 5.45
N ILE A 174 8.05 -9.65 4.14
CA ILE A 174 8.09 -8.47 3.28
C ILE A 174 6.66 -8.17 2.81
N GLY A 175 6.12 -7.03 3.24
CA GLY A 175 4.78 -6.58 2.90
C GLY A 175 4.73 -5.92 1.52
N MET A 176 5.80 -5.20 1.16
CA MET A 176 5.94 -4.53 -0.13
C MET A 176 7.41 -4.22 -0.43
N VAL A 177 7.70 -3.84 -1.68
CA VAL A 177 9.00 -3.32 -2.09
C VAL A 177 8.82 -1.87 -2.56
N SER A 178 9.47 -0.93 -1.88
CA SER A 178 9.40 0.49 -2.25
C SER A 178 10.75 1.05 -2.61
N LEU A 179 10.84 1.84 -3.67
CA LEU A 179 12.03 2.62 -4.00
C LEU A 179 11.66 4.04 -4.38
N SER A 180 12.66 4.93 -4.30
CA SER A 180 12.48 6.28 -4.83
C SER A 180 12.36 6.20 -6.34
N PHE A 181 11.32 6.82 -6.91
CA PHE A 181 11.18 7.01 -8.34
C PHE A 181 12.40 7.70 -8.96
N ARG A 182 13.06 8.58 -8.19
CA ARG A 182 14.29 9.29 -8.60
C ARG A 182 15.49 8.38 -8.88
N GLN A 183 15.44 7.12 -8.45
CA GLN A 183 16.44 6.12 -8.83
C GLN A 183 16.28 5.60 -10.27
N PHE A 184 15.20 5.97 -10.95
CA PHE A 184 14.85 5.52 -12.30
C PHE A 184 14.70 6.69 -13.27
N SER A 185 14.06 7.79 -12.84
CA SER A 185 13.78 8.92 -13.73
C SER A 185 13.66 10.26 -13.01
N ASN A 186 13.90 11.34 -13.75
CA ASN A 186 13.61 12.72 -13.36
C ASN A 186 12.29 13.24 -13.96
N TRP A 187 11.52 12.40 -14.65
CA TRP A 187 10.22 12.78 -15.22
C TRP A 187 9.32 13.43 -14.15
N ASN A 188 8.64 14.51 -14.54
CA ASN A 188 7.80 15.33 -13.66
C ASN A 188 6.30 14.99 -13.77
N GLY A 189 5.95 13.98 -14.56
CA GLY A 189 4.56 13.64 -14.85
C GLY A 189 4.00 14.34 -16.09
N GLU A 190 4.74 15.24 -16.74
CA GLU A 190 4.28 15.95 -17.94
C GLU A 190 4.83 15.31 -19.22
N GLY A 191 3.99 15.21 -20.25
CA GLY A 191 4.35 14.52 -21.48
C GLY A 191 4.65 13.04 -21.23
N SER A 192 5.37 12.42 -22.16
CA SER A 192 5.76 11.01 -22.03
C SER A 192 7.06 10.87 -21.24
N MET A 193 7.11 9.87 -20.36
CA MET A 193 8.36 9.42 -19.77
C MET A 193 9.31 8.91 -20.87
N GLY A 194 10.60 9.25 -20.80
CA GLY A 194 11.58 8.78 -21.76
C GLY A 194 11.68 7.25 -21.78
N GLU A 195 11.79 6.67 -22.97
CA GLU A 195 11.73 5.20 -23.17
C GLU A 195 12.74 4.43 -22.31
N ALA A 196 13.99 4.91 -22.24
CA ALA A 196 15.04 4.25 -21.46
C ALA A 196 14.78 4.26 -19.94
N ASP A 197 14.13 5.30 -19.41
CA ASP A 197 13.77 5.36 -17.99
C ASP A 197 12.56 4.46 -17.72
N ARG A 198 11.59 4.46 -18.65
CA ARG A 198 10.41 3.61 -18.60
C ARG A 198 10.79 2.12 -18.62
N GLU A 199 11.74 1.73 -19.46
CA GLU A 199 12.26 0.35 -19.55
C GLU A 199 12.88 -0.09 -18.23
N LYS A 200 13.80 0.69 -17.65
CA LYS A 200 14.42 0.38 -16.34
C LYS A 200 13.38 0.22 -15.23
N LEU A 201 12.34 1.06 -15.25
CA LEU A 201 11.29 0.99 -14.25
C LEU A 201 10.43 -0.27 -14.44
N LEU A 202 10.07 -0.63 -15.67
CA LEU A 202 9.35 -1.88 -15.97
C LEU A 202 10.16 -3.11 -15.57
N GLU A 203 11.47 -3.13 -15.85
CA GLU A 203 12.35 -4.23 -15.41
C GLU A 203 12.30 -4.42 -13.89
N PHE A 204 12.35 -3.32 -13.13
CA PHE A 204 12.24 -3.38 -11.69
C PHE A 204 10.87 -3.85 -11.22
N ILE A 205 9.78 -3.34 -11.80
CA ILE A 205 8.41 -3.75 -11.48
C ILE A 205 8.25 -5.26 -11.72
N HIS A 206 8.66 -5.75 -12.90
CA HIS A 206 8.61 -7.17 -13.23
C HIS A 206 9.47 -8.04 -12.30
N LEU A 207 10.66 -7.56 -11.92
CA LEU A 207 11.52 -8.26 -10.97
C LEU A 207 10.82 -8.40 -9.61
N VAL A 208 10.22 -7.34 -9.08
CA VAL A 208 9.46 -7.38 -7.81
C VAL A 208 8.27 -8.35 -7.92
N HIS A 209 7.52 -8.27 -9.02
CA HIS A 209 6.39 -9.17 -9.27
C HIS A 209 6.80 -10.64 -9.39
N SER A 210 8.01 -10.94 -9.85
CA SER A 210 8.54 -12.33 -9.90
C SER A 210 8.66 -12.99 -8.52
N PHE A 211 8.69 -12.19 -7.45
CA PHE A 211 8.65 -12.65 -6.05
C PHE A 211 7.24 -12.61 -5.43
N ASN A 212 6.20 -12.37 -6.24
CA ASN A 212 4.80 -12.18 -5.82
C ASN A 212 4.64 -11.07 -4.77
N LYS A 213 5.38 -9.97 -4.94
CA LYS A 213 5.31 -8.80 -4.06
C LYS A 213 4.78 -7.57 -4.76
N PRO A 214 4.09 -6.69 -4.04
CA PRO A 214 3.64 -5.43 -4.61
C PRO A 214 4.77 -4.40 -4.60
N VAL A 215 4.74 -3.50 -5.58
CA VAL A 215 5.69 -2.39 -5.72
C VAL A 215 5.05 -1.02 -5.41
N ARG A 216 5.83 -0.13 -4.78
CA ARG A 216 5.51 1.28 -4.58
C ARG A 216 6.69 2.16 -5.01
N LEU A 217 6.40 3.34 -5.54
CA LEU A 217 7.42 4.35 -5.87
C LEU A 217 7.15 5.63 -5.08
N TRP A 218 8.07 6.01 -4.19
CA TRP A 218 8.00 7.28 -3.46
C TRP A 218 8.85 8.37 -4.14
N ALA A 219 8.65 9.63 -3.76
CA ALA A 219 9.20 10.80 -4.49
C ALA A 219 8.88 10.77 -6.00
N SER A 220 7.74 10.18 -6.36
CA SER A 220 7.17 10.20 -7.69
C SER A 220 6.44 11.52 -7.96
N PRO A 221 6.28 11.93 -9.22
CA PRO A 221 5.32 12.98 -9.55
C PRO A 221 3.90 12.62 -9.08
N ASP A 222 3.18 13.60 -8.52
CA ASP A 222 1.85 13.43 -7.92
C ASP A 222 0.78 14.20 -8.71
N ASN A 223 0.40 13.68 -9.87
CA ASN A 223 -0.60 14.28 -10.74
C ASN A 223 -1.27 13.22 -11.63
N ASN A 224 -2.38 13.60 -12.29
CA ASN A 224 -3.20 12.71 -13.12
C ASN A 224 -2.39 11.88 -14.13
N SER A 225 -1.48 12.53 -14.87
CA SER A 225 -0.67 11.86 -15.89
C SER A 225 0.28 10.83 -15.27
N ALA A 226 0.93 11.19 -14.16
CA ALA A 226 1.77 10.28 -13.40
C ALA A 226 0.99 9.09 -12.82
N TRP A 227 -0.15 9.33 -12.18
CA TRP A 227 -0.98 8.26 -11.61
C TRP A 227 -1.44 7.27 -12.69
N LYS A 228 -1.84 7.78 -13.86
CA LYS A 228 -2.19 6.96 -15.01
C LYS A 228 -1.00 6.12 -15.50
N GLU A 229 0.15 6.74 -15.72
CA GLU A 229 1.34 6.03 -16.22
C GLU A 229 1.77 4.94 -15.24
N PHE A 230 1.86 5.23 -13.94
CA PHE A 230 2.22 4.23 -12.94
C PHE A 230 1.23 3.08 -12.85
N TYR A 231 -0.07 3.37 -12.94
CA TYR A 231 -1.10 2.34 -13.04
C TYR A 231 -0.90 1.47 -14.29
N GLU A 232 -0.71 2.06 -15.47
CA GLU A 232 -0.51 1.34 -16.74
C GLU A 232 0.79 0.52 -16.77
N MET A 233 1.82 0.97 -16.04
CA MET A 233 3.07 0.22 -15.86
C MET A 233 2.96 -0.93 -14.85
N GLY A 234 1.85 -1.05 -14.12
CA GLY A 234 1.62 -2.10 -13.14
C GLY A 234 2.18 -1.80 -11.75
N VAL A 235 2.40 -0.54 -11.39
CA VAL A 235 2.70 -0.17 -9.99
C VAL A 235 1.48 -0.51 -9.12
N ASP A 236 1.69 -1.32 -8.09
CA ASP A 236 0.59 -1.80 -7.25
C ASP A 236 0.03 -0.70 -6.35
N TYR A 237 0.92 0.05 -5.68
CA TYR A 237 0.56 1.12 -4.75
C TYR A 237 0.95 2.48 -5.34
N ILE A 238 -0.05 3.20 -5.83
CA ILE A 238 0.11 4.55 -6.38
C ILE A 238 0.27 5.54 -5.22
N ASN A 239 1.49 6.09 -5.09
CA ASN A 239 1.84 7.05 -4.05
C ASN A 239 1.19 8.41 -4.34
N THR A 240 0.51 8.99 -3.34
CA THR A 240 -0.09 10.32 -3.50
C THR A 240 -0.23 11.07 -2.17
N ASP A 241 -0.05 12.39 -2.22
CA ASP A 241 -0.40 13.30 -1.13
C ASP A 241 -1.88 13.76 -1.22
N GLN A 242 -2.60 13.35 -2.27
CA GLN A 242 -3.96 13.80 -2.62
C GLN A 242 -4.92 12.61 -2.87
N PRO A 243 -5.14 11.71 -1.89
CA PRO A 243 -5.83 10.44 -2.10
C PRO A 243 -7.25 10.59 -2.66
N ILE A 244 -8.02 11.59 -2.23
CA ILE A 244 -9.38 11.83 -2.74
C ILE A 244 -9.37 12.18 -4.24
N HIS A 245 -8.41 13.02 -4.65
CA HIS A 245 -8.29 13.44 -6.05
C HIS A 245 -7.79 12.28 -6.91
N ALA A 246 -6.74 11.57 -6.47
CA ALA A 246 -6.22 10.40 -7.16
C ALA A 246 -7.29 9.32 -7.34
N GLN A 247 -8.09 9.04 -6.29
CA GLN A 247 -9.18 8.06 -6.34
C GLN A 247 -10.23 8.48 -7.37
N SER A 248 -10.65 9.73 -7.32
CA SER A 248 -11.67 10.26 -8.22
C SER A 248 -11.22 10.19 -9.68
N TYR A 249 -9.97 10.60 -9.95
CA TYR A 249 -9.39 10.55 -11.29
C TYR A 249 -9.27 9.13 -11.82
N LEU A 250 -8.67 8.20 -11.05
CA LEU A 250 -8.45 6.82 -11.49
C LEU A 250 -9.77 6.05 -11.65
N ASN A 251 -10.78 6.31 -10.81
CA ASN A 251 -12.11 5.73 -11.01
C ASN A 251 -12.73 6.17 -12.34
N VAL A 252 -12.69 7.47 -12.65
CA VAL A 252 -13.19 8.01 -13.93
C VAL A 252 -12.41 7.43 -15.11
N LEU A 253 -11.08 7.38 -15.01
CA LEU A 253 -10.21 6.81 -16.05
C LEU A 253 -10.57 5.35 -16.37
N LEU A 254 -10.95 4.58 -15.36
CA LEU A 254 -11.25 3.15 -15.49
C LEU A 254 -12.75 2.85 -15.71
N GLY A 255 -13.58 3.89 -15.87
CA GLY A 255 -15.03 3.72 -16.03
C GLY A 255 -15.72 3.10 -14.82
N LYS A 256 -15.14 3.25 -13.62
CA LYS A 256 -15.74 2.84 -12.35
C LYS A 256 -16.60 3.98 -11.82
N ASP A 257 -17.76 3.67 -11.25
CA ASP A 257 -18.53 4.67 -10.51
C ASP A 257 -17.63 5.28 -9.43
N ALA A 258 -17.49 6.60 -9.42
CA ALA A 258 -16.61 7.35 -8.52
C ALA A 258 -17.12 7.37 -7.05
N SER A 259 -17.78 6.30 -6.60
CA SER A 259 -18.33 6.23 -5.25
C SER A 259 -17.20 6.03 -4.24
N PRO A 260 -17.08 6.91 -3.23
CA PRO A 260 -16.23 6.64 -2.06
C PRO A 260 -16.76 5.41 -1.31
N ASN A 261 -15.91 4.85 -0.42
CA ASN A 261 -16.13 3.60 0.30
C ASN A 261 -17.62 3.37 0.65
N PRO A 262 -18.25 2.26 0.20
CA PRO A 262 -19.68 2.01 0.43
C PRO A 262 -20.07 1.98 1.91
N GLU A 263 -19.12 1.77 2.84
CA GLU A 263 -19.39 1.82 4.28
C GLU A 263 -19.69 3.25 4.79
N ILE A 264 -19.27 4.31 4.08
CA ILE A 264 -19.57 5.71 4.44
C ILE A 264 -21.01 6.11 4.06
N LYS A 265 -21.66 5.42 3.12
CA LYS A 265 -23.05 5.71 2.72
C LYS A 265 -24.06 5.55 3.85
N LYS A 266 -23.71 4.90 4.96
CA LYS A 266 -24.57 4.76 6.15
C LYS A 266 -24.63 6.02 7.02
N ILE A 267 -23.82 7.04 6.74
CA ILE A 267 -23.79 8.30 7.51
C ILE A 267 -24.49 9.39 6.69
N GLN A 268 -25.78 9.21 6.44
CA GLN A 268 -26.69 10.33 6.17
C GLN A 268 -27.77 10.33 7.24
N ILE A 269 -27.57 11.25 8.20
CA ILE A 269 -28.55 11.97 9.01
C ILE A 269 -29.65 11.12 9.67
N ASN A 270 -29.48 10.88 10.97
CA ASN A 270 -30.55 11.04 11.96
C ASN A 270 -30.00 11.86 13.13
#